data_AF-A0A7W7ZIQ9-F1
#
_entry.id   AF-A0A7W7ZIQ9-F1
#
_cell.length_a   1.000
_cell.length_b   1.000
_cell.length_c   1.000
_cell.angle_alpha   90.00
_cell.angle_beta   90.00
_cell.angle_gamma   90.00
#
_symmetry.space_group_name_H-M   'P 1'
#
loop_
_entity.id
_entity.type
_entity.pdbx_description
1 polymer ?
#
loop_
_entity_poly.entity_id
_entity_poly.type
_entity_poly.pdbx_seq_one_letter_code
_entity_poly.pdbx_strand_id
1 'polypeptide(L)'
;MDKVDAVRLVAIRYRTRAWQTIDFDLGPSGRGAVEFVVPTIRGLAAMGLRVPSPIRCLNLSEQVAQKLHACTGPYSARRARYVLDILLIDMLGKLDAKKVRAAAEQVFEERATHVFPPTVQIAAEWKPELEVLAKELGYSTASAAEIESRFEVFLDLLAKT
;
A
#
# COMPACT_ATOMS: atom_id res chain seq x y z
N MET A 1 -14.29 -4.31 -18.72
CA MET A 1 -15.41 -4.71 -17.83
C MET A 1 -14.98 -4.33 -16.44
N ASP A 2 -15.41 -3.16 -15.97
CA ASP A 2 -15.06 -2.60 -14.67
C ASP A 2 -15.59 -3.52 -13.57
N LYS A 3 -14.72 -4.37 -13.03
CA LYS A 3 -14.94 -4.92 -11.70
C LYS A 3 -14.69 -3.78 -10.74
N VAL A 4 -15.75 -3.03 -10.44
CA VAL A 4 -15.75 -2.14 -9.28
C VAL A 4 -15.49 -3.04 -8.08
N ASP A 5 -14.29 -2.93 -7.54
CA ASP A 5 -13.90 -3.27 -6.18
C ASP A 5 -15.11 -2.97 -5.27
N ALA A 6 -15.75 -4.02 -4.77
CA ALA A 6 -17.10 -3.90 -4.23
C ALA A 6 -17.03 -3.23 -2.86
N VAL A 7 -17.18 -1.90 -2.83
CA VAL A 7 -17.27 -1.16 -1.57
C VAL A 7 -18.51 -1.62 -0.81
N ARG A 8 -18.32 -2.07 0.43
CA ARG A 8 -19.37 -2.48 1.35
C ARG A 8 -19.31 -1.61 2.59
N LEU A 9 -20.45 -1.05 2.96
CA LEU A 9 -20.58 -0.29 4.21
C LEU A 9 -20.93 -1.26 5.34
N VAL A 10 -20.05 -1.36 6.34
CA VAL A 10 -20.30 -2.14 7.55
C VAL A 10 -20.65 -1.18 8.68
N ALA A 11 -21.91 -1.21 9.11
CA ALA A 11 -22.36 -0.46 10.27
C ALA A 11 -21.98 -1.19 11.55
N ILE A 12 -21.17 -0.55 12.38
CA ILE A 12 -20.73 -1.04 13.68
C ILE A 12 -21.64 -0.46 14.76
N ARG A 13 -22.15 -1.36 15.60
CA ARG A 13 -22.86 -1.02 16.83
C ARG A 13 -22.00 -1.44 18.01
N TYR A 14 -21.92 -0.58 19.02
CA TYR A 14 -21.37 -0.94 20.31
C TYR A 14 -22.50 -1.04 21.33
N ARG A 15 -22.67 -2.24 21.90
CA ARG A 15 -23.87 -2.62 22.66
C ARG A 15 -25.12 -2.36 21.81
N THR A 16 -26.02 -1.48 22.24
CA THR A 16 -27.26 -1.17 21.53
C THR A 16 -27.18 0.09 20.67
N ARG A 17 -26.07 0.84 20.72
CA ARG A 17 -25.95 2.14 20.03
C ARG A 17 -25.15 2.02 18.74
N ALA A 18 -25.59 2.73 17.71
CA ALA A 18 -24.77 2.94 16.51
C ALA A 18 -23.50 3.68 16.90
N TRP A 19 -22.36 3.25 16.35
CA TRP A 19 -21.07 3.83 16.68
C TRP A 19 -20.38 4.40 15.44
N GLN A 20 -20.17 3.60 14.41
CA GLN A 20 -19.47 4.02 13.20
C GLN A 20 -19.85 3.15 12.00
N THR A 21 -19.79 3.73 10.79
CA THR A 21 -19.81 2.96 9.54
C THR A 21 -18.39 2.93 8.97
N ILE A 22 -17.94 1.75 8.54
CA ILE A 22 -16.64 1.56 7.92
C ILE A 22 -16.84 1.10 6.47
N ASP A 23 -16.09 1.73 5.56
CA ASP A 23 -16.02 1.33 4.16
C ASP A 23 -15.05 0.15 4.03
N PHE A 24 -15.53 -0.95 3.47
CA PHE A 24 -14.74 -2.14 3.16
C PHE A 24 -14.57 -2.27 1.67
N ASP A 25 -13.31 -2.39 1.23
CA ASP A 25 -12.97 -2.81 -0.11
C ASP A 25 -12.62 -4.31 -0.12
N LEU A 26 -13.15 -5.05 -1.09
CA LEU A 26 -12.94 -6.49 -1.25
C LEU A 26 -12.27 -6.76 -2.60
N GLY A 27 -10.95 -6.89 -2.56
CA GLY A 27 -10.15 -7.36 -3.67
C GLY A 27 -10.04 -8.89 -3.76
N PRO A 28 -9.52 -9.43 -4.87
CA PRO A 28 -9.18 -10.84 -4.98
C PRO A 28 -8.13 -11.25 -3.94
N SER A 29 -8.11 -12.54 -3.61
CA SER A 29 -7.12 -13.10 -2.69
C SER A 29 -5.70 -12.95 -3.24
N GLY A 30 -4.75 -12.59 -2.39
CA GLY A 30 -3.32 -12.68 -2.72
C GLY A 30 -2.90 -14.12 -2.99
N ARG A 31 -1.81 -14.29 -3.76
CA ARG A 31 -1.24 -15.59 -4.11
C ARG A 31 -0.03 -15.97 -3.26
N GLY A 32 0.60 -14.98 -2.64
CA GLY A 32 1.75 -15.15 -1.78
C GLY A 32 1.37 -15.70 -0.41
N ALA A 33 2.39 -15.93 0.40
CA ALA A 33 2.20 -16.39 1.77
C ALA A 33 1.39 -15.36 2.58
N VAL A 34 0.46 -15.86 3.40
CA VAL A 34 -0.23 -15.04 4.38
C VAL A 34 0.74 -14.70 5.50
N GLU A 35 0.87 -13.41 5.80
CA GLU A 35 1.66 -12.93 6.93
C GLU A 35 0.77 -12.78 8.17
N PHE A 36 1.25 -13.24 9.32
CA PHE A 36 0.52 -13.14 10.59
C PHE A 36 1.09 -11.98 11.40
N VAL A 37 0.32 -10.90 11.51
CA VAL A 37 0.75 -9.67 12.17
C VAL A 37 0.10 -9.55 13.54
N VAL A 38 0.91 -9.31 14.57
CA VAL A 38 0.42 -8.95 15.92
C VAL A 38 0.08 -7.46 15.93
N PRO A 39 -1.19 -7.07 16.16
CA PRO A 39 -1.57 -5.66 16.17
C PRO A 39 -0.90 -4.90 17.33
N THR A 40 -0.40 -3.69 17.06
CA THR A 40 0.24 -2.82 18.06
C THR A 40 -0.76 -1.85 18.72
N ILE A 41 -2.06 -2.07 18.54
CA ILE A 41 -3.13 -1.21 19.06
C ILE A 41 -3.15 -1.27 20.58
N ARG A 42 -3.02 -0.11 21.25
CA ARG A 42 -3.03 0.01 22.71
C ARG A 42 -4.42 0.40 23.21
N GLY A 43 -4.71 0.10 24.49
CA GLY A 43 -5.92 0.56 25.18
C GLY A 43 -7.21 -0.23 24.91
N LEU A 44 -7.29 -1.04 23.86
CA LEU A 44 -8.49 -1.86 23.57
C LEU A 44 -8.83 -2.84 24.71
N ALA A 45 -7.82 -3.54 25.23
CA ALA A 45 -8.03 -4.47 26.34
C ALA A 45 -8.50 -3.76 27.62
N ALA A 46 -7.98 -2.56 27.91
CA ALA A 46 -8.40 -1.74 29.04
C ALA A 46 -9.85 -1.24 28.88
N MET A 47 -10.35 -1.13 27.64
CA MET A 47 -11.75 -0.85 27.33
C MET A 47 -12.64 -2.11 27.36
N GLY A 48 -12.10 -3.27 27.73
CA GLY A 48 -12.83 -4.55 27.76
C GLY A 48 -13.07 -5.16 26.37
N LEU A 49 -12.37 -4.67 25.34
CA LEU A 49 -12.47 -5.16 23.97
C LEU A 49 -11.44 -6.25 23.70
N ARG A 50 -11.89 -7.34 23.07
CA ARG A 50 -10.98 -8.39 22.59
C ARG A 50 -10.22 -7.89 21.36
N VAL A 51 -8.92 -8.14 21.34
CA VAL A 51 -8.06 -7.83 20.18
C VAL A 51 -7.80 -9.15 19.45
N PRO A 52 -8.35 -9.35 18.24
CA PRO A 52 -7.95 -10.47 17.39
C PRO A 52 -6.44 -10.42 17.14
N SER A 53 -5.74 -11.50 17.46
CA SER A 53 -4.29 -11.59 17.28
C SER A 53 -3.85 -13.05 17.18
N PRO A 54 -2.98 -13.42 16.22
CA PRO A 54 -2.50 -12.57 15.11
C PRO A 54 -3.58 -12.35 14.04
N ILE A 55 -3.43 -11.29 13.25
CA ILE A 55 -4.29 -11.01 12.08
C ILE A 55 -3.59 -11.48 10.81
N ARG A 56 -4.36 -12.05 9.88
CA ARG A 56 -3.90 -12.46 8.56
C ARG A 56 -3.80 -11.23 7.64
N CYS A 57 -2.62 -10.97 7.11
CA CYS A 57 -2.33 -9.89 6.18
C CYS A 57 -1.72 -10.45 4.87
N LEU A 58 -1.82 -9.68 3.79
CA LEU A 58 -0.97 -9.90 2.62
C LEU A 58 0.49 -9.72 3.02
N ASN A 59 1.40 -10.51 2.47
CA ASN A 59 2.83 -10.27 2.70
C ASN A 59 3.27 -8.94 2.10
N LEU A 60 4.35 -8.38 2.65
CA LEU A 60 4.87 -7.07 2.22
C LEU A 60 5.19 -7.00 0.72
N SER A 61 5.74 -8.06 0.11
CA SER A 61 6.08 -8.09 -1.31
C SER A 61 4.84 -7.89 -2.20
N GLU A 62 3.73 -8.57 -1.88
CA GLU A 62 2.47 -8.39 -2.59
C GLU A 62 1.84 -7.02 -2.34
N GLN A 63 1.90 -6.51 -1.11
CA GLN A 63 1.42 -5.15 -0.82
C GLN A 63 2.17 -4.10 -1.65
N VAL A 64 3.50 -4.22 -1.74
CA VAL A 64 4.34 -3.33 -2.56
C VAL A 64 4.03 -3.51 -4.05
N ALA A 65 3.93 -4.74 -4.55
CA ALA A 65 3.59 -5.01 -5.96
C ALA A 65 2.25 -4.39 -6.38
N GLN A 66 1.21 -4.53 -5.55
CA GLN A 66 -0.10 -3.95 -5.81
C GLN A 66 -0.09 -2.41 -5.78
N LYS A 67 0.62 -1.83 -4.80
CA LYS A 67 0.80 -0.37 -4.70
C LYS A 67 1.57 0.18 -5.89
N LEU A 68 2.64 -0.50 -6.29
CA LEU A 68 3.47 -0.14 -7.42
C LEU A 68 2.61 -0.10 -8.69
N HIS A 69 1.93 -1.19 -9.04
CA HIS A 69 1.03 -1.21 -10.20
C HIS A 69 -0.04 -0.11 -10.13
N ALA A 70 -0.58 0.17 -8.94
CA ALA A 70 -1.65 1.16 -8.79
C ALA A 70 -1.15 2.60 -8.97
N CYS A 71 0.06 2.94 -8.49
CA CYS A 71 0.61 4.28 -8.67
C CYS A 71 1.29 4.49 -10.02
N THR A 72 1.62 3.43 -10.76
CA THR A 72 2.26 3.53 -12.09
C THR A 72 1.33 3.27 -13.27
N GLY A 73 0.11 2.80 -13.02
CA GLY A 73 -0.84 2.48 -14.07
C GLY A 73 -1.58 3.69 -14.68
N PRO A 74 -2.32 3.48 -15.78
CA PRO A 74 -3.06 4.55 -16.47
C PRO A 74 -4.17 5.20 -15.63
N TYR A 75 -4.58 4.57 -14.52
CA TYR A 75 -5.60 5.06 -13.58
C TYR A 75 -5.00 5.44 -12.23
N SER A 76 -3.76 5.93 -12.23
CA SER A 76 -3.02 6.28 -11.02
C SER A 76 -3.48 7.56 -10.33
N ALA A 77 -4.45 8.29 -10.88
CA ALA A 77 -4.99 9.50 -10.26
C ALA A 77 -5.34 9.27 -8.78
N ARG A 78 -4.90 10.20 -7.92
CA ARG A 78 -5.07 10.14 -6.45
C ARG A 78 -4.34 8.98 -5.75
N ARG A 79 -3.28 8.43 -6.35
CA ARG A 79 -2.46 7.36 -5.76
C ARG A 79 -1.09 7.83 -5.27
N ALA A 80 -0.88 9.14 -5.11
CA ALA A 80 0.37 9.71 -4.62
C ALA A 80 0.87 9.05 -3.33
N ARG A 81 -0.03 8.83 -2.36
CA ARG A 81 0.29 8.14 -1.09
C ARG A 81 0.97 6.78 -1.26
N TYR A 82 0.69 6.03 -2.33
CA TYR A 82 1.31 4.72 -2.54
C TYR A 82 2.81 4.80 -2.79
N VAL A 83 3.32 5.91 -3.34
CA VAL A 83 4.76 6.15 -3.44
C VAL A 83 5.39 6.17 -2.06
N LEU A 84 4.80 6.94 -1.13
CA LEU A 84 5.28 6.98 0.26
C LEU A 84 5.14 5.61 0.93
N ASP A 85 4.00 4.94 0.83
CA ASP A 85 3.81 3.61 1.44
C ASP A 85 4.91 2.61 1.00
N ILE A 86 5.29 2.60 -0.28
CA ILE A 86 6.39 1.76 -0.79
C ILE A 86 7.71 2.15 -0.15
N LEU A 87 8.06 3.43 -0.15
CA LEU A 87 9.29 3.93 0.46
C LEU A 87 9.33 3.70 1.97
N LEU A 88 8.19 3.70 2.67
CA LEU A 88 8.13 3.35 4.10
C LEU A 88 8.63 1.93 4.32
N ILE A 89 8.08 1.00 3.53
CA ILE A 89 8.32 -0.42 3.69
C ILE A 89 9.77 -0.73 3.32
N ASP A 90 10.29 -0.09 2.28
CA ASP A 90 11.69 -0.15 1.89
C ASP A 90 12.63 0.36 3.00
N MET A 91 12.34 1.53 3.58
CA MET A 91 13.12 2.11 4.69
C MET A 91 13.15 1.23 5.94
N LEU A 92 12.12 0.41 6.18
CA LEU A 92 12.12 -0.54 7.30
C LEU A 92 13.12 -1.70 7.09
N GLY A 93 13.75 -1.82 5.92
CA GLY A 93 14.74 -2.84 5.60
C GLY A 93 14.17 -4.26 5.55
N LYS A 94 12.85 -4.37 5.37
CA LYS A 94 12.12 -5.66 5.41
C LYS A 94 11.87 -6.27 4.03
N LEU A 95 12.25 -5.57 2.96
CA LEU A 95 11.97 -6.01 1.61
C LEU A 95 13.09 -6.90 1.06
N ASP A 96 12.67 -8.05 0.54
CA ASP A 96 13.47 -8.85 -0.36
C ASP A 96 13.14 -8.43 -1.79
N ALA A 97 14.06 -7.72 -2.44
CA ALA A 97 13.87 -7.18 -3.79
C ALA A 97 13.49 -8.26 -4.81
N LYS A 98 13.99 -9.50 -4.67
CA LYS A 98 13.66 -10.61 -5.59
C LYS A 98 12.21 -11.03 -5.43
N LYS A 99 11.72 -11.11 -4.20
CA LYS A 99 10.31 -11.44 -3.92
C LYS A 99 9.38 -10.31 -4.36
N VAL A 100 9.78 -9.06 -4.16
CA VAL A 100 9.01 -7.91 -4.64
C VAL A 100 8.93 -7.92 -6.17
N ARG A 101 10.05 -8.15 -6.86
CA ARG A 101 10.09 -8.26 -8.33
C ARG A 101 9.15 -9.35 -8.84
N ALA A 102 9.27 -10.57 -8.31
CA ALA A 102 8.43 -11.69 -8.74
C ALA A 102 6.92 -11.41 -8.51
N ALA A 103 6.58 -10.82 -7.37
CA ALA A 103 5.19 -10.42 -7.08
C ALA A 103 4.72 -9.30 -8.02
N ALA A 104 5.57 -8.34 -8.35
CA ALA A 104 5.25 -7.24 -9.26
C ALA A 104 5.05 -7.74 -10.68
N GLU A 105 5.95 -8.57 -11.23
CA GLU A 105 5.79 -9.19 -12.55
C GLU A 105 4.45 -9.91 -12.65
N GLN A 106 4.10 -10.70 -11.64
CA GLN A 106 2.82 -11.41 -11.59
C GLN A 106 1.62 -10.44 -11.57
N VAL A 107 1.64 -9.40 -10.73
CA VAL A 107 0.53 -8.43 -10.66
C VAL A 107 0.37 -7.68 -11.98
N PHE A 108 1.47 -7.30 -12.63
CA PHE A 108 1.45 -6.60 -13.91
C PHE A 108 0.95 -7.50 -15.03
N GLU A 109 1.39 -8.76 -15.09
CA GLU A 109 0.91 -9.74 -16.05
C GLU A 109 -0.59 -10.01 -15.88
N GLU A 110 -1.05 -10.25 -14.65
CA GLU A 110 -2.46 -10.55 -14.35
C GLU A 110 -3.40 -9.39 -14.69
N ARG A 111 -2.97 -8.14 -14.42
CA ARG A 111 -3.78 -6.95 -14.66
C ARG A 111 -3.68 -6.46 -16.11
N ALA A 112 -2.57 -6.73 -16.79
CA ALA A 112 -2.34 -6.44 -18.20
C ALA A 112 -2.69 -5.00 -18.63
N THR A 113 -2.44 -4.01 -17.76
CA THR A 113 -2.74 -2.60 -18.06
C THR A 113 -1.53 -1.79 -18.54
N HIS A 114 -0.33 -2.17 -18.10
CA HIS A 114 0.95 -1.58 -18.49
C HIS A 114 2.09 -2.57 -18.15
N VAL A 115 3.31 -2.30 -18.63
CA VAL A 115 4.45 -3.23 -18.53
C VAL A 115 5.26 -3.03 -17.26
N PHE A 116 5.85 -4.12 -16.78
CA PHE A 116 6.88 -4.12 -15.76
C PHE A 116 8.28 -4.22 -16.40
N PRO A 117 9.31 -3.53 -15.88
CA PRO A 117 9.23 -2.47 -14.88
C PRO A 117 8.55 -1.22 -15.45
N PRO A 118 7.76 -0.49 -14.64
CA PRO A 118 7.11 0.73 -15.11
C PRO A 118 8.12 1.87 -15.25
N THR A 119 7.98 2.66 -16.31
CA THR A 119 8.66 3.95 -16.45
C THR A 119 7.72 5.05 -15.98
N VAL A 120 7.94 5.60 -14.79
CA VAL A 120 7.05 6.63 -14.23
C VAL A 120 7.83 7.77 -13.60
N GLN A 121 7.46 8.98 -14.01
CA GLN A 121 7.79 10.22 -13.31
C GLN A 121 6.64 10.59 -12.41
N ILE A 122 6.94 11.12 -11.23
CA ILE A 122 5.90 11.58 -10.31
C ILE A 122 5.21 12.78 -10.95
N ALA A 123 3.90 12.66 -11.15
CA ALA A 123 3.10 13.71 -11.75
C ALA A 123 3.24 15.01 -10.96
N ALA A 124 3.36 16.14 -11.64
CA ALA A 124 3.67 17.44 -11.01
C ALA A 124 2.62 17.82 -9.95
N GLU A 125 1.36 17.46 -10.19
CA GLU A 125 0.24 17.66 -9.28
C GLU A 125 0.35 16.85 -7.97
N TRP A 126 1.13 15.76 -7.93
CA TRP A 126 1.34 14.98 -6.71
C TRP A 126 2.41 15.59 -5.81
N LYS A 127 3.31 16.43 -6.35
CA LYS A 127 4.45 16.96 -5.60
C LYS A 127 4.01 17.66 -4.30
N PRO A 128 3.05 18.61 -4.32
CA PRO A 128 2.57 19.24 -3.08
C PRO A 128 1.89 18.24 -2.13
N GLU A 129 1.12 17.28 -2.66
CA GLU A 129 0.44 16.27 -1.87
C GLU A 129 1.44 15.37 -1.13
N LEU A 130 2.50 14.93 -1.82
CA LEU A 130 3.56 14.09 -1.27
C LEU A 130 4.33 14.80 -0.17
N GLU A 131 4.66 16.09 -0.34
CA GLU A 131 5.38 16.86 0.67
C GLU A 131 4.56 17.02 1.96
N VAL A 132 3.26 17.33 1.82
CA VAL A 132 2.33 17.42 2.95
C VAL A 132 2.22 16.07 3.66
N LEU A 133 1.97 14.99 2.92
CA LEU A 133 1.83 13.65 3.47
C LEU A 133 3.12 13.18 4.15
N ALA A 134 4.28 13.41 3.55
CA ALA A 134 5.57 13.04 4.11
C ALA A 134 5.80 13.75 5.46
N LYS A 135 5.47 15.04 5.55
CA LYS A 135 5.56 15.81 6.79
C LYS A 135 4.61 15.29 7.87
N GLU A 136 3.35 15.01 7.52
CA GLU A 136 2.35 14.48 8.47
C GLU A 136 2.73 13.09 9.00
N LEU A 137 3.35 12.27 8.16
CA LEU A 137 3.80 10.92 8.51
C LEU A 137 5.18 10.90 9.19
N GLY A 138 5.83 12.05 9.36
CA GLY A 138 7.13 12.15 10.02
C GLY A 138 8.30 11.55 9.22
N TYR A 139 8.23 11.59 7.89
CA TYR A 139 9.33 11.15 7.04
C TYR A 139 10.56 12.05 7.21
N SER A 140 11.75 11.44 7.15
CA SER A 140 13.02 12.18 7.11
C SER A 140 13.16 13.05 5.86
N THR A 141 12.47 12.65 4.79
CA THR A 141 12.50 13.26 3.47
C THR A 141 11.23 14.04 3.25
N ALA A 142 11.35 15.35 3.05
CA ALA A 142 10.19 16.24 2.97
C ALA A 142 10.01 16.94 1.62
N SER A 143 10.98 16.82 0.69
CA SER A 143 10.86 17.43 -0.64
C SER A 143 10.39 16.41 -1.68
N ALA A 144 9.51 16.84 -2.59
CA ALA A 144 9.03 15.97 -3.65
C ALA A 144 10.16 15.44 -4.55
N ALA A 145 11.21 16.23 -4.77
CA ALA A 145 12.36 15.83 -5.59
C ALA A 145 13.14 14.67 -4.98
N GLU A 146 13.33 14.67 -3.65
CA GLU A 146 14.00 13.58 -2.96
C GLU A 146 13.11 12.33 -2.88
N ILE A 147 11.79 12.49 -2.72
CA ILE A 147 10.81 11.38 -2.80
C ILE A 147 10.86 10.73 -4.19
N GLU A 148 10.84 11.55 -5.24
CA GLU A 148 10.94 11.11 -6.64
C GLU A 148 12.25 10.35 -6.88
N SER A 149 13.39 10.92 -6.48
CA SER A 149 14.70 10.28 -6.64
C SER A 149 14.80 8.92 -5.90
N ARG A 150 14.27 8.82 -4.68
CA ARG A 150 14.25 7.54 -3.94
C ARG A 150 13.36 6.50 -4.62
N PHE A 151 12.22 6.94 -5.15
CA PHE A 151 11.32 6.06 -5.88
C PHE A 151 11.96 5.55 -7.17
N GLU A 152 12.66 6.40 -7.92
CA GLU A 152 13.44 5.99 -9.09
C GLU A 152 14.51 4.96 -8.74
N VAL A 153 15.29 5.18 -7.67
CA VAL A 153 16.29 4.20 -7.19
C VAL A 153 15.64 2.85 -6.85
N PHE A 154 14.47 2.87 -6.23
CA PHE A 154 13.72 1.66 -5.93
C PHE A 154 13.26 0.92 -7.20
N LEU A 155 12.75 1.63 -8.21
CA LEU A 155 12.37 1.04 -9.50
C LEU A 155 13.58 0.42 -10.21
N ASP A 156 14.70 1.13 -10.20
CA ASP A 156 15.98 0.68 -10.76
C ASP A 156 16.49 -0.59 -10.09
N LEU A 157 16.37 -0.68 -8.76
CA LEU A 157 16.71 -1.87 -8.00
C LEU A 157 15.86 -3.07 -8.45
N LEU A 158 14.53 -2.89 -8.55
CA LEU A 158 13.63 -3.95 -8.99
C LEU A 158 13.88 -4.38 -10.44
N ALA A 159 14.27 -3.45 -11.33
CA ALA A 159 14.59 -3.77 -12.72
C ALA A 159 15.88 -4.59 -12.88
N LYS A 160 16.83 -4.43 -11.96
CA LYS A 160 18.17 -5.07 -12.02
C LYS A 160 18.29 -6.36 -11.20
N THR A 161 17.36 -6.62 -10.30
CA THR A 161 17.36 -7.76 -9.36
C THR A 161 17.00 -9.07 -10.06
#